data_AF-A0A2I0CTB0-F1
#
_entry.id   AF-A0A2I0CTB0-F1
#
_cell.length_a   1.000
_cell.length_b   1.000
_cell.length_c   1.000
_cell.angle_alpha   90.00
_cell.angle_beta   90.00
_cell.angle_gamma   90.00
#
_symmetry.space_group_name_H-M   'P 1'
#
loop_
_entity.id
_entity.type
_entity.pdbx_description
1 polymer ?
#
loop_
_entity_poly.entity_id
_entity_poly.type
_entity_poly.pdbx_seq_one_letter_code
_entity_poly.pdbx_strand_id
1 'polypeptide(L)'
;MSDKLASPFTLASAQLEALWIESESLQFDGDIETIIDLWTESATKLPDSTTQKLVILKYLAVSRDYYRSGDDKNFRLFFLRAMKNMDAARIDQLIDMQQRRQQPIDEANQQRQSVINSAQEEARRIWNADESKSLKVGEVSERIWSMLGDKKPKTITTVRKWIGKVAPDYAREGGRPSKKK
;
A
#
# COMPACT_ATOMS: atom_id res chain seq x y z
N MET A 1 -15.13 -34.93 -1.91
CA MET A 1 -16.05 -33.95 -2.51
C MET A 1 -15.23 -33.07 -3.43
N SER A 2 -15.27 -33.33 -4.74
CA SER A 2 -14.50 -32.57 -5.73
C SER A 2 -15.36 -31.41 -6.21
N ASP A 3 -14.97 -30.18 -5.87
CA ASP A 3 -15.53 -28.97 -6.47
C ASP A 3 -15.24 -28.98 -7.97
N LYS A 4 -16.28 -29.14 -8.79
CA LYS A 4 -16.18 -28.93 -10.23
C LYS A 4 -16.06 -27.43 -10.48
N LEU A 5 -14.84 -26.95 -10.66
CA LEU A 5 -14.59 -25.60 -11.16
C LEU A 5 -15.31 -25.42 -12.50
N ALA A 6 -16.11 -24.36 -12.61
CA ALA A 6 -16.82 -24.03 -13.84
C ALA A 6 -15.83 -23.78 -14.99
N SER A 7 -16.20 -24.17 -16.21
CA SER A 7 -15.39 -23.95 -17.41
C SER A 7 -15.16 -22.44 -17.64
N PRO A 8 -13.95 -22.00 -18.03
CA PRO A 8 -13.65 -20.61 -18.34
C PRO A 8 -14.61 -19.98 -19.36
N PHE A 9 -15.13 -20.78 -20.30
CA PHE A 9 -16.12 -20.33 -21.30
C PHE A 9 -17.46 -19.95 -20.66
N THR A 10 -17.94 -20.75 -19.72
CA THR A 10 -19.18 -20.49 -18.98
C THR A 10 -19.06 -19.23 -18.13
N LEU A 11 -17.88 -18.99 -17.53
CA LEU A 11 -17.62 -17.79 -16.74
C LEU A 11 -17.62 -16.52 -17.61
N ALA A 12 -16.97 -16.56 -18.77
CA ALA A 12 -16.93 -15.43 -19.70
C ALA A 12 -18.32 -15.09 -20.27
N SER A 13 -19.13 -16.11 -20.57
CA SER A 13 -20.52 -15.94 -21.00
C SER A 13 -21.37 -15.24 -19.93
N ALA A 14 -21.28 -15.69 -18.68
CA ALA A 14 -22.04 -15.11 -17.58
C ALA A 14 -21.63 -13.65 -17.29
N GLN A 15 -20.33 -13.34 -17.37
CA GLN A 15 -19.83 -11.97 -17.22
C GLN A 15 -20.35 -11.05 -18.33
N LEU A 16 -20.40 -11.54 -19.57
CA LEU A 16 -20.93 -10.78 -20.70
C LEU A 16 -22.43 -10.49 -20.51
N GLU A 17 -23.19 -11.49 -20.10
CA GLU A 17 -24.63 -11.35 -19.83
C GLU A 17 -24.90 -10.36 -18.68
N ALA A 18 -24.12 -10.40 -17.61
CA ALA A 18 -24.23 -9.43 -16.53
C ALA A 18 -23.96 -7.99 -17.00
N LEU A 19 -22.93 -7.79 -17.83
CA LEU A 19 -22.64 -6.47 -18.42
C LEU A 19 -23.76 -5.99 -19.34
N TRP A 20 -24.39 -6.92 -20.08
CA TRP A 20 -25.55 -6.60 -20.89
C TRP A 20 -26.69 -6.04 -20.06
N ILE A 21 -27.10 -6.78 -19.03
CA ILE A 21 -28.18 -6.38 -18.11
C ILE A 21 -27.89 -5.01 -17.48
N GLU A 22 -26.65 -4.79 -17.03
CA GLU A 22 -26.25 -3.52 -16.43
C GLU A 22 -26.27 -2.36 -17.45
N SER A 23 -25.86 -2.61 -18.69
CA SER A 23 -25.84 -1.57 -19.74
C SER A 23 -27.23 -1.07 -20.12
N GLU A 24 -28.25 -1.92 -20.00
CA GLU A 24 -29.65 -1.54 -20.23
C GLU A 24 -30.15 -0.53 -19.19
N SER A 25 -29.55 -0.50 -18.00
CA SER A 25 -29.90 0.46 -16.95
C SER A 25 -29.28 1.85 -17.12
N LEU A 26 -28.32 2.03 -18.05
CA LEU A 26 -27.66 3.30 -18.25
C LEU A 26 -28.65 4.38 -18.71
N GLN A 27 -28.55 5.56 -18.12
CA GLN A 27 -29.29 6.74 -18.56
C GLN A 27 -28.28 7.82 -18.92
N PHE A 28 -28.48 8.47 -20.06
CA PHE A 28 -27.61 9.52 -20.56
C PHE A 28 -28.35 10.83 -20.51
N ASP A 29 -27.95 11.69 -19.57
CA ASP A 29 -28.47 13.04 -19.47
C ASP A 29 -27.64 13.95 -20.39
N GLY A 30 -28.07 14.07 -21.65
CA GLY A 30 -27.49 15.01 -22.61
C GLY A 30 -27.13 14.39 -23.95
N ASP A 31 -26.37 15.15 -24.75
CA ASP A 31 -25.91 14.71 -26.05
C ASP A 31 -24.81 13.65 -25.93
N ILE A 32 -25.04 12.48 -26.54
CA ILE A 32 -24.15 11.32 -26.42
C ILE A 32 -22.78 11.59 -27.04
N GLU A 33 -22.68 12.33 -28.15
CA GLU A 33 -21.38 12.66 -28.75
C GLU A 33 -20.55 13.53 -27.82
N THR A 34 -21.18 14.54 -27.21
CA THR A 34 -20.57 15.39 -26.18
C THR A 34 -20.07 14.56 -24.99
N ILE A 35 -20.88 13.60 -24.52
CA ILE A 35 -20.47 12.69 -23.43
C ILE A 35 -19.24 11.87 -23.85
N ILE A 36 -19.25 11.27 -25.04
CA ILE A 36 -18.11 10.46 -25.52
C ILE A 36 -16.85 11.33 -25.66
N ASP A 37 -16.96 12.57 -26.15
CA ASP A 37 -15.83 13.49 -26.26
C ASP A 37 -15.22 13.83 -24.89
N LEU A 38 -16.06 14.18 -23.91
CA LEU A 38 -15.61 14.48 -22.54
C LEU A 38 -14.90 13.27 -21.89
N TRP A 39 -15.44 12.07 -22.11
CA TRP A 39 -14.84 10.84 -21.61
C TRP A 39 -13.53 10.50 -22.33
N THR A 40 -13.45 10.77 -23.63
CA THR A 40 -12.22 10.61 -24.42
C THR A 40 -11.13 11.56 -23.92
N GLU A 41 -11.46 12.84 -23.69
CA GLU A 41 -10.53 13.81 -23.10
C GLU A 41 -10.09 13.41 -21.69
N SER A 42 -11.01 12.86 -20.88
CA SER A 42 -10.67 12.35 -19.55
C SER A 42 -9.73 11.14 -19.63
N ALA A 43 -9.94 10.24 -20.59
CA ALA A 43 -9.10 9.07 -20.82
C ALA A 43 -7.70 9.45 -21.34
N THR A 44 -7.55 10.53 -22.12
CA THR A 44 -6.22 10.99 -22.58
C THR A 44 -5.35 11.52 -21.44
N LYS A 45 -5.96 11.99 -20.35
CA LYS A 45 -5.26 12.43 -19.12
C LYS A 45 -4.83 11.28 -18.21
N LEU A 46 -5.25 10.04 -18.50
CA LEU A 46 -4.78 8.87 -17.77
C LEU A 46 -3.28 8.61 -18.06
N PRO A 47 -2.52 8.03 -17.12
CA PRO A 47 -1.10 7.73 -17.28
C PRO A 47 -0.86 6.77 -18.45
N ASP A 48 0.17 7.06 -19.27
CA ASP A 48 0.53 6.28 -20.46
C ASP A 48 1.04 4.87 -20.15
N SER A 49 1.47 4.62 -18.92
CA SER A 49 1.91 3.31 -18.44
C SER A 49 0.78 2.28 -18.38
N THR A 50 -0.46 2.70 -18.62
CA THR A 50 -1.63 1.86 -18.39
C THR A 50 -2.12 1.31 -19.72
N THR A 51 -1.94 0.01 -19.96
CA THR A 51 -2.61 -0.73 -21.06
C THR A 51 -4.12 -0.44 -21.09
N GLN A 52 -4.71 -0.10 -19.93
CA GLN A 52 -6.10 0.32 -19.78
C GLN A 52 -6.44 1.60 -20.56
N LYS A 53 -5.53 2.59 -20.69
CA LYS A 53 -5.79 3.83 -21.44
C LYS A 53 -6.16 3.52 -22.89
N LEU A 54 -5.38 2.66 -23.55
CA LEU A 54 -5.64 2.25 -24.93
C LEU A 54 -6.95 1.45 -25.04
N VAL A 55 -7.24 0.59 -24.07
CA VAL A 55 -8.49 -0.20 -24.03
C VAL A 55 -9.71 0.71 -23.87
N ILE A 56 -9.65 1.70 -22.97
CA ILE A 56 -10.72 2.69 -22.76
C ILE A 56 -10.97 3.48 -24.05
N LEU A 57 -9.91 4.04 -24.65
CA LEU A 57 -10.02 4.81 -25.90
C LEU A 57 -10.60 3.95 -27.03
N LYS A 58 -10.20 2.68 -27.13
CA LYS A 58 -10.77 1.74 -28.10
C LYS A 58 -12.26 1.50 -27.86
N TYR A 59 -12.68 1.31 -26.62
CA TYR A 59 -14.10 1.13 -26.31
C TYR A 59 -14.93 2.39 -26.57
N LEU A 60 -14.40 3.58 -26.26
CA LEU A 60 -15.08 4.84 -26.58
C LEU A 60 -15.23 5.04 -28.09
N ALA A 61 -14.19 4.75 -28.88
CA ALA A 61 -14.27 4.80 -30.34
C ALA A 61 -15.31 3.84 -30.90
N VAL A 62 -15.31 2.58 -30.45
CA VAL A 62 -16.30 1.58 -30.88
C VAL A 62 -17.73 1.97 -30.45
N SER A 63 -17.88 2.53 -29.25
CA SER A 63 -19.18 3.02 -28.77
C SER A 63 -19.74 4.11 -29.68
N ARG A 64 -18.88 5.06 -30.09
CA ARG A 64 -19.24 6.12 -31.02
C ARG A 64 -19.72 5.57 -32.37
N ASP A 65 -19.02 4.57 -32.90
CA ASP A 65 -19.41 3.95 -34.17
C ASP A 65 -20.79 3.29 -34.08
N TYR A 66 -21.09 2.59 -32.97
CA TYR A 66 -22.42 2.01 -32.72
C TYR A 66 -23.51 3.06 -32.52
N TYR A 67 -23.19 4.16 -31.83
CA TYR A 67 -24.15 5.25 -31.67
C TYR A 67 -24.54 5.85 -33.03
N ARG A 68 -23.55 6.11 -33.89
CA ARG A 68 -23.77 6.66 -35.24
C ARG A 68 -24.53 5.73 -36.18
N SER A 69 -24.44 4.41 -35.96
CA SER A 69 -25.20 3.42 -36.73
C SER A 69 -26.62 3.18 -36.19
N GLY A 70 -26.96 3.76 -35.03
CA GLY A 70 -28.25 3.57 -34.36
C GLY A 70 -28.35 2.28 -33.54
N ASP A 71 -27.24 1.58 -33.32
CA ASP A 71 -27.17 0.37 -32.49
C ASP A 71 -26.99 0.73 -31.01
N ASP A 72 -28.07 1.22 -30.39
CA ASP A 72 -28.09 1.69 -28.99
C ASP A 72 -27.65 0.61 -28.01
N LYS A 73 -28.01 -0.65 -28.30
CA LYS A 73 -27.66 -1.79 -27.45
C LYS A 73 -26.13 -1.96 -27.41
N ASN A 74 -25.46 -2.11 -28.55
CA ASN A 74 -24.00 -2.24 -28.55
C ASN A 74 -23.30 -0.96 -28.07
N PHE A 75 -23.82 0.22 -28.39
CA PHE A 75 -23.32 1.48 -27.83
C PHE A 75 -23.25 1.42 -26.29
N ARG A 76 -24.37 1.11 -25.61
CA ARG A 76 -24.44 1.03 -24.14
C ARG A 76 -23.46 0.04 -23.55
N LEU A 77 -23.33 -1.14 -24.15
CA LEU A 77 -22.41 -2.16 -23.66
C LEU A 77 -20.95 -1.68 -23.73
N PHE A 78 -20.53 -1.16 -24.88
CA PHE A 78 -19.16 -0.71 -25.07
C PHE A 78 -18.85 0.54 -24.23
N PHE A 79 -19.83 1.42 -24.07
CA PHE A 79 -19.70 2.59 -23.20
C PHE A 79 -19.53 2.16 -21.74
N LEU A 80 -20.36 1.24 -21.24
CA LEU A 80 -20.22 0.67 -19.89
C LEU A 80 -18.84 0.06 -19.66
N ARG A 81 -18.31 -0.65 -20.66
CA ARG A 81 -16.95 -1.22 -20.58
C ARG A 81 -15.89 -0.14 -20.46
N ALA A 82 -16.00 0.95 -21.22
CA ALA A 82 -15.10 2.10 -21.06
C ALA A 82 -15.20 2.68 -19.65
N MET A 83 -16.42 2.85 -19.11
CA MET A 83 -16.65 3.35 -17.75
C MET A 83 -15.94 2.51 -16.69
N LYS A 84 -16.17 1.20 -16.70
CA LYS A 84 -15.55 0.29 -15.73
C LYS A 84 -14.02 0.27 -15.81
N ASN A 85 -13.46 0.36 -17.02
CA ASN A 85 -12.00 0.43 -17.17
C ASN A 85 -11.44 1.76 -16.67
N MET A 86 -12.17 2.87 -16.83
CA MET A 86 -11.77 4.15 -16.25
C MET A 86 -11.79 4.14 -14.73
N ASP A 87 -12.81 3.53 -14.12
CA ASP A 87 -12.87 3.41 -12.66
C ASP A 87 -11.76 2.50 -12.13
N ALA A 88 -11.47 1.39 -12.81
CA ALA A 88 -10.32 0.55 -12.49
C ALA A 88 -9.00 1.34 -12.58
N ALA A 89 -8.79 2.12 -13.65
CA ALA A 89 -7.61 2.96 -13.82
C ALA A 89 -7.46 4.01 -12.71
N ARG A 90 -8.56 4.61 -12.27
CA ARG A 90 -8.56 5.56 -11.13
C ARG A 90 -8.22 4.87 -9.82
N ILE A 91 -8.74 3.67 -9.58
CA ILE A 91 -8.41 2.88 -8.39
C ILE A 91 -6.91 2.55 -8.39
N ASP A 92 -6.36 2.11 -9.54
CA ASP A 92 -4.94 1.82 -9.69
C ASP A 92 -4.08 3.06 -9.42
N GLN A 93 -4.49 4.24 -9.90
CA GLN A 93 -3.82 5.49 -9.58
C GLN A 93 -3.83 5.81 -8.07
N LEU A 94 -4.98 5.62 -7.41
CA LEU A 94 -5.08 5.85 -5.97
C LEU A 94 -4.19 4.89 -5.18
N ILE A 95 -4.12 3.63 -5.59
CA ILE A 95 -3.22 2.62 -5.00
C ILE A 95 -1.76 3.02 -5.20
N ASP A 96 -1.35 3.39 -6.42
CA ASP A 96 0.01 3.86 -6.71
C ASP A 96 0.36 5.11 -5.88
N MET A 97 -0.55 6.08 -5.79
CA MET A 97 -0.37 7.26 -4.95
C MET A 97 -0.21 6.90 -3.46
N GLN A 98 -0.99 5.95 -2.95
CA GLN A 98 -0.86 5.47 -1.57
C GLN A 98 0.47 4.74 -1.37
N GLN A 99 0.88 3.87 -2.29
CA GLN A 99 2.15 3.14 -2.23
C GLN A 99 3.33 4.09 -2.23
N ARG A 100 3.34 5.10 -3.11
CA ARG A 100 4.41 6.13 -3.14
C ARG A 100 4.50 6.95 -1.86
N ARG A 101 3.37 7.16 -1.17
CA ARG A 101 3.35 7.82 0.14
C ARG A 101 3.84 6.89 1.26
N GLN A 102 3.54 5.60 1.17
CA GLN A 102 3.88 4.61 2.19
C GLN A 102 5.36 4.19 2.11
N GLN A 103 5.92 4.08 0.90
CA GLN A 103 7.29 3.63 0.67
C GLN A 103 8.35 4.38 1.51
N PRO A 104 8.43 5.73 1.52
CA PRO A 104 9.44 6.43 2.32
C PRO A 104 9.26 6.21 3.83
N ILE A 105 8.02 5.99 4.30
CA ILE A 105 7.72 5.68 5.71
C ILE A 105 8.25 4.29 6.04
N ASP A 106 8.03 3.32 5.16
CA ASP A 106 8.50 1.94 5.33
C ASP A 106 10.02 1.87 5.29
N GLU A 107 10.66 2.57 4.36
CA GLU A 107 12.12 2.69 4.28
C GLU A 107 12.70 3.32 5.55
N ALA A 108 12.12 4.41 6.04
CA ALA A 108 12.54 5.04 7.29
C ALA A 108 12.34 4.11 8.51
N ASN A 109 11.24 3.37 8.55
CA ASN A 109 10.97 2.38 9.61
C ASN A 109 11.96 1.21 9.56
N GLN A 110 12.29 0.70 8.37
CA GLN A 110 13.30 -0.34 8.19
C GLN A 110 14.68 0.13 8.64
N GLN A 111 15.10 1.34 8.24
CA GLN A 111 16.37 1.93 8.69
C GLN A 111 16.39 2.08 10.22
N ARG A 112 15.31 2.59 10.82
CA ARG A 112 15.17 2.70 12.27
C ARG A 112 15.25 1.34 12.95
N GLN A 113 14.58 0.32 12.41
CA GLN A 113 14.59 -1.02 12.98
C GLN A 113 15.97 -1.67 12.89
N SER A 114 16.70 -1.46 11.80
CA SER A 114 18.09 -1.90 11.65
C SER A 114 18.98 -1.30 12.75
N VAL A 115 18.85 0.01 13.03
CA VAL A 115 19.58 0.68 14.12
C VAL A 115 19.22 0.10 15.49
N ILE A 116 17.93 -0.17 15.72
CA ILE A 116 17.46 -0.81 16.97
C ILE A 116 18.09 -2.20 17.13
N ASN A 117 18.10 -3.01 16.07
CA ASN A 117 18.66 -4.35 16.10
C ASN A 117 20.16 -4.32 16.40
N SER A 118 20.93 -3.46 15.73
CA SER A 118 22.37 -3.29 16.01
C SER A 118 22.63 -2.83 17.45
N ALA A 119 21.82 -1.90 17.97
CA ALA A 119 21.93 -1.46 19.36
C ALA A 119 21.64 -2.61 20.35
N GLN A 120 20.64 -3.43 20.07
CA GLN A 120 20.28 -4.57 20.92
C GLN A 120 21.34 -5.68 20.88
N GLU A 121 21.91 -5.96 19.71
CA GLU A 121 22.99 -6.93 19.55
C GLU A 121 24.24 -6.50 20.33
N GLU A 122 24.63 -5.24 20.21
CA GLU A 122 25.77 -4.70 20.95
C GLU A 122 25.51 -4.70 22.46
N ALA A 123 24.30 -4.36 22.90
CA ALA A 123 23.89 -4.47 24.30
C ALA A 123 24.07 -5.89 24.85
N ARG A 124 23.62 -6.91 24.09
CA ARG A 124 23.81 -8.31 24.48
C ARG A 124 25.30 -8.65 24.60
N ARG A 125 26.13 -8.19 23.66
CA ARG A 125 27.59 -8.39 23.69
C ARG A 125 28.21 -7.80 24.95
N ILE A 126 27.84 -6.56 25.30
CA ILE A 126 28.34 -5.87 26.50
C ILE A 126 27.95 -6.61 27.78
N TRP A 127 26.69 -7.03 27.91
CA TRP A 127 26.24 -7.77 29.09
C TRP A 127 26.82 -9.17 29.19
N ASN A 128 26.98 -9.88 28.06
CA ASN A 128 27.60 -11.20 28.07
C ASN A 128 29.08 -11.15 28.47
N ALA A 129 29.76 -10.04 28.21
CA ALA A 129 31.13 -9.80 28.66
C ALA A 129 31.22 -9.29 30.11
N ASP A 130 30.10 -8.98 30.75
CA ASP A 130 30.05 -8.52 32.14
C ASP A 130 29.91 -9.72 33.11
N GLU A 131 31.03 -10.39 33.35
CA GLU A 131 31.11 -11.53 34.27
C GLU A 131 30.64 -11.18 35.69
N SER A 132 30.89 -9.93 36.11
CA SER A 132 30.53 -9.40 37.42
C SER A 132 29.03 -9.11 37.59
N LYS A 133 28.28 -9.09 36.48
CA LYS A 133 26.85 -8.70 36.44
C LYS A 133 26.59 -7.34 37.10
N SER A 134 27.53 -6.42 36.96
CA SER A 134 27.46 -5.09 37.56
C SER A 134 26.82 -4.05 36.64
N LEU A 135 26.89 -4.24 35.31
CA LEU A 135 26.46 -3.25 34.33
C LEU A 135 24.94 -3.14 34.23
N LYS A 136 24.41 -1.97 34.61
CA LYS A 136 22.97 -1.68 34.52
C LYS A 136 22.59 -1.12 33.15
N VAL A 137 21.28 -1.14 32.82
CA VAL A 137 20.74 -0.56 31.57
C VAL A 137 21.18 0.90 31.35
N GLY A 138 21.36 1.68 32.42
CA GLY A 138 21.86 3.05 32.34
C GLY A 138 23.25 3.12 31.69
N GLU A 139 24.20 2.36 32.22
CA GLU A 139 25.61 2.38 31.78
C GLU A 139 25.77 1.80 30.36
N VAL A 140 25.09 0.68 30.07
CA VAL A 140 25.12 0.10 28.72
C VAL A 140 24.47 1.04 27.70
N SER A 141 23.42 1.78 28.09
CA SER A 141 22.79 2.77 27.21
C SER A 141 23.72 3.93 26.85
N GLU A 142 24.59 4.36 27.75
CA GLU A 142 25.57 5.42 27.49
C GLU A 142 26.66 4.96 26.53
N ARG A 143 27.13 3.71 26.66
CA ARG A 143 28.10 3.12 25.73
C ARG A 143 27.53 3.02 24.31
N ILE A 144 26.32 2.48 24.19
CA ILE A 144 25.62 2.35 22.90
C ILE A 144 25.28 3.72 22.33
N TRP A 145 24.86 4.67 23.17
CA TRP A 145 24.64 6.05 22.76
C TRP A 145 25.87 6.67 22.12
N SER A 146 27.07 6.42 22.67
CA SER A 146 28.32 6.88 22.07
C SER A 146 28.61 6.21 20.72
N MET A 147 28.39 4.90 20.62
CA MET A 147 28.60 4.11 19.39
C MET A 147 27.71 4.53 18.22
N LEU A 148 26.46 4.92 18.48
CA LEU A 148 25.47 5.18 17.42
C LEU A 148 25.82 6.36 16.49
N GLY A 149 26.76 7.24 16.84
CA GLY A 149 27.17 8.37 16.00
C GLY A 149 25.99 9.24 15.54
N ASP A 150 25.86 9.45 14.23
CA ASP A 150 24.77 10.24 13.65
C ASP A 150 23.40 9.53 13.70
N LYS A 151 23.38 8.23 13.99
CA LYS A 151 22.15 7.42 14.06
C LYS A 151 21.49 7.47 15.44
N LYS A 152 21.95 8.35 16.34
CA LYS A 152 21.40 8.50 17.70
C LYS A 152 19.94 8.97 17.64
N PRO A 153 19.03 8.39 18.44
CA PRO A 153 17.71 8.99 18.61
C PRO A 153 17.83 10.31 19.37
N LYS A 154 16.76 11.09 19.47
CA LYS A 154 16.78 12.42 20.13
C LYS A 154 17.15 12.39 21.61
N THR A 155 16.94 11.27 22.30
CA THR A 155 17.15 11.16 23.75
C THR A 155 17.71 9.79 24.15
N ILE A 156 18.62 9.79 25.14
CA ILE A 156 19.22 8.55 25.66
C ILE A 156 18.19 7.60 26.26
N THR A 157 17.08 8.13 26.79
CA THR A 157 15.93 7.36 27.27
C THR A 157 15.35 6.45 26.18
N THR A 158 15.41 6.87 24.91
CA THR A 158 14.99 6.02 23.78
C THR A 158 15.90 4.81 23.62
N VAL A 159 17.23 4.99 23.72
CA VAL A 159 18.18 3.87 23.69
C VAL A 159 17.96 2.93 24.87
N ARG A 160 17.75 3.46 26.09
CA ARG A 160 17.39 2.65 27.26
C ARG A 160 16.16 1.76 27.00
N LYS A 161 15.12 2.31 26.36
CA LYS A 161 13.92 1.53 25.98
C LYS A 161 14.22 0.44 24.95
N TRP A 162 15.07 0.73 23.96
CA TRP A 162 15.44 -0.25 22.93
C TRP A 162 16.15 -1.46 23.53
N ILE A 163 17.19 -1.21 24.33
CA ILE A 163 18.04 -2.26 24.90
C ILE A 163 17.40 -2.94 26.11
N GLY A 164 16.50 -2.25 26.83
CA GLY A 164 15.79 -2.81 27.98
C GLY A 164 15.01 -4.08 27.65
N LYS A 165 14.53 -4.21 26.41
CA LYS A 165 13.87 -5.43 25.90
C LYS A 165 14.77 -6.66 25.91
N VAL A 166 16.07 -6.47 25.69
CA VAL A 166 17.08 -7.55 25.64
C VAL A 166 17.97 -7.60 26.87
N ALA A 167 17.74 -6.70 27.83
CA ALA A 167 18.47 -6.65 29.09
C ALA A 167 18.22 -7.92 29.93
N PRO A 168 19.27 -8.51 30.53
CA PRO A 168 19.10 -9.56 31.53
C PRO A 168 18.47 -9.00 32.81
N ASP A 169 17.88 -9.86 33.63
CA ASP A 169 17.09 -9.43 34.78
C ASP A 169 17.88 -8.57 35.78
N TYR A 170 19.13 -8.96 36.08
CA TYR A 170 20.01 -8.19 36.97
C TYR A 170 20.26 -6.76 36.48
N ALA A 171 20.23 -6.52 35.16
CA ALA A 171 20.48 -5.20 34.58
C ALA A 171 19.23 -4.32 34.58
N ARG A 172 18.03 -4.92 34.66
CA ARG A 172 16.73 -4.23 34.68
C ARG A 172 16.37 -3.69 36.06
N GLU A 173 16.88 -4.30 37.12
CA GLU A 173 16.68 -3.86 38.50
C GLU A 173 17.23 -2.44 38.67
N GLY A 174 16.34 -1.45 38.61
CA GLY A 174 16.67 -0.06 38.80
C GLY A 174 17.10 0.18 40.25
N GLY A 175 18.28 0.77 40.45
CA GLY A 175 18.81 1.14 41.75
C GLY A 175 18.05 2.27 42.46
N ARG A 176 16.73 2.42 42.27
CA ARG A 176 15.93 3.34 43.08
C ARG A 176 15.64 2.60 44.39
N PRO A 177 16.21 3.03 45.54
CA PRO A 177 15.86 2.42 46.81
C PRO A 177 14.35 2.54 46.98
N SER A 178 13.67 1.44 47.31
CA SER A 178 12.32 1.52 47.85
C SER A 178 12.36 2.50 49.02
N LYS A 179 11.56 3.58 48.96
CA LYS A 179 11.32 4.41 50.15
C LYS A 179 10.65 3.50 51.17
N LYS A 180 11.43 2.85 52.05
CA LYS A 180 10.90 2.25 53.26
C LYS A 180 10.27 3.38 54.06
N LYS A 181 8.94 3.33 54.20
CA LYS A 181 8.19 4.10 55.20
C LYS A 181 8.45 3.50 56.58
#